data_AF-A0A225UMJ9-F1
#
_entry.id   AF-A0A225UMJ9-F1
#
_cell.length_a   1.000
_cell.length_b   1.000
_cell.length_c   1.000
_cell.angle_alpha   90.00
_cell.angle_beta   90.00
_cell.angle_gamma   90.00
#
_symmetry.space_group_name_H-M   'P 1'
#
loop_
_entity.id
_entity.type
_entity.pdbx_description
1 polymer ?
#
loop_
_entity_poly.entity_id
_entity_poly.type
_entity_poly.pdbx_seq_one_letter_code
_entity_poly.pdbx_strand_id
1 'polypeptide(L)'
;MLERYVKIRDAILTAVEDLVPRGHAHRRVSALLDKLCELCLRDATGRDVYATQVRLLFDACSEKYPIMADYLSPSTAIVHTPAFESALVKLQNNLPLGSDEQRAIDGFILPTIAPTTEAPTKTDVGTSVLRQAKKPRLTRRCATAYDPLLVCATPISNTCERQFSECKLVLTSLRSSTLPANFETSMFLRANGNM
;
A
#
# COMPACT_ATOMS: atom_id res chain seq x y z
N MET A 1 5.17 17.39 12.89
CA MET A 1 5.67 18.77 13.17
C MET A 1 4.91 19.44 14.31
N LEU A 2 3.58 19.56 14.25
CA LEU A 2 2.78 20.23 15.30
C LEU A 2 2.88 19.57 16.68
N GLU A 3 2.85 18.25 16.76
CA GLU A 3 3.09 17.56 18.04
C GLU A 3 4.47 17.83 18.62
N ARG A 4 5.49 17.83 17.75
CA ARG A 4 6.86 18.07 18.17
C ARG A 4 6.94 19.49 18.73
N TYR A 5 6.32 20.46 18.06
CA TYR A 5 6.15 21.83 18.55
C TYR A 5 5.49 21.86 19.93
N VAL A 6 4.35 21.18 20.14
CA VAL A 6 3.67 21.15 21.45
C VAL A 6 4.57 20.54 22.53
N LYS A 7 5.27 19.44 22.23
CA LYS A 7 6.16 18.74 23.18
C LYS A 7 7.39 19.56 23.60
N ILE A 8 7.95 20.36 22.69
CA ILE A 8 9.16 21.15 22.95
C ILE A 8 8.86 22.61 23.32
N ARG A 9 7.59 23.03 23.29
CA ARG A 9 7.18 24.42 23.47
C ARG A 9 7.75 25.03 24.74
N ASP A 10 7.59 24.35 25.86
CA ASP A 10 8.00 24.90 27.16
C ASP A 10 9.54 25.07 27.24
N ALA A 11 10.28 24.20 26.56
CA ALA A 11 11.73 24.30 26.44
C ALA A 11 12.18 25.39 25.45
N ILE A 12 11.37 25.75 24.44
CA ILE A 12 11.67 26.85 23.52
C ILE A 12 11.26 28.20 24.13
N LEU A 13 10.19 28.22 24.92
CA LEU A 13 9.68 29.44 25.57
C LEU A 13 10.75 30.11 26.42
N THR A 14 11.62 29.32 27.07
CA THR A 14 12.74 29.82 27.88
C THR A 14 13.92 30.36 27.08
N ALA A 15 14.06 29.98 25.81
CA ALA A 15 15.21 30.33 24.97
C ALA A 15 14.90 31.41 23.93
N VAL A 16 13.69 31.42 23.38
CA VAL A 16 13.30 32.32 22.27
C VAL A 16 11.83 32.75 22.41
N GLU A 17 11.54 33.45 23.51
CA GLU A 17 10.18 33.81 23.93
C GLU A 17 9.38 34.54 22.82
N ASP A 18 10.03 35.40 22.03
CA ASP A 18 9.40 36.29 21.06
C ASP A 18 8.92 35.58 19.78
N LEU A 19 9.49 34.41 19.46
CA LEU A 19 9.13 33.66 18.25
C LEU A 19 8.08 32.57 18.48
N VAL A 20 7.70 32.31 19.74
CA VAL A 20 6.75 31.24 20.07
C VAL A 20 5.31 31.77 20.07
N PRO A 21 4.38 31.16 19.31
CA PRO A 21 2.96 31.51 19.38
C PRO A 21 2.43 31.43 20.83
N ARG A 22 1.79 32.50 21.31
CA ARG A 22 1.24 32.59 22.69
C ARG A 22 -0.26 32.73 22.71
N GLY A 23 -0.85 32.50 23.89
CA GLY A 23 -2.26 32.77 24.17
C GLY A 23 -3.22 32.14 23.17
N HIS A 24 -3.88 32.97 22.37
CA HIS A 24 -4.86 32.54 21.36
C HIS A 24 -4.21 31.75 20.22
N ALA A 25 -3.02 32.14 19.76
CA ALA A 25 -2.36 31.45 18.65
C ALA A 25 -1.94 30.02 19.03
N HIS A 26 -1.42 29.83 20.24
CA HIS A 26 -1.12 28.49 20.77
C HIS A 26 -2.40 27.64 20.91
N ARG A 27 -3.46 28.20 21.51
CA ARG A 27 -4.75 27.50 21.65
C ARG A 27 -5.31 27.04 20.30
N ARG A 28 -5.18 27.85 19.25
CA ARG A 28 -5.54 27.45 17.88
C ARG A 28 -4.70 26.30 17.36
N VAL A 29 -3.39 26.31 17.60
CA VAL A 29 -2.50 25.20 17.18
C VAL A 29 -2.85 23.91 17.91
N SER A 30 -3.10 23.96 19.22
CA SER A 30 -3.49 22.77 20.00
C SER A 30 -4.85 22.23 19.56
N ALA A 31 -5.86 23.10 19.40
CA ALA A 31 -7.18 22.68 18.91
C ALA A 31 -7.12 22.09 17.49
N LEU A 32 -6.22 22.60 16.65
CA LEU A 32 -5.99 22.03 15.32
C LEU A 32 -5.29 20.67 15.40
N LEU A 33 -4.34 20.51 16.31
CA LEU A 33 -3.69 19.22 16.55
C LEU A 33 -4.70 18.18 17.04
N ASP A 34 -5.61 18.52 17.95
CA ASP A 34 -6.65 17.63 18.44
C ASP A 34 -7.57 17.18 17.30
N LYS A 35 -8.01 18.12 16.45
CA LYS A 35 -8.81 17.80 15.25
C LYS A 35 -8.05 16.91 14.25
N LEU A 36 -6.74 17.12 14.07
CA LEU A 36 -5.93 16.26 13.21
C LEU A 36 -5.73 14.86 13.80
N CYS A 37 -5.64 14.74 15.14
CA CYS A 37 -5.63 13.45 15.82
C CYS A 37 -6.96 12.71 15.60
N GLU A 38 -8.09 13.41 15.68
CA GLU A 38 -9.41 12.82 15.41
C GLU A 38 -9.59 12.32 13.98
N LEU A 39 -8.92 12.92 12.99
CA LEU A 39 -9.00 12.50 11.59
C LEU A 39 -8.16 11.24 11.29
N CYS A 40 -7.51 10.62 12.28
CA CYS A 40 -6.78 9.35 12.18
C CYS A 40 -5.76 9.25 11.03
N LEU A 41 -5.36 10.37 10.40
CA LEU A 41 -4.37 10.40 9.29
C LEU A 41 -3.01 9.80 9.69
N ARG A 42 -2.75 9.78 10.99
CA ARG A 42 -1.53 9.24 11.58
C ARG A 42 -1.49 7.72 11.44
N ASP A 43 -2.58 7.05 11.77
CA ASP A 43 -2.68 5.59 11.71
C ASP A 43 -2.68 5.11 10.26
N ALA A 44 -3.28 5.90 9.34
CA ALA A 44 -3.24 5.65 7.90
C ALA A 44 -1.83 5.67 7.28
N THR A 45 -0.83 6.23 7.98
CA THR A 45 0.57 6.31 7.52
C THR A 45 1.49 5.24 8.11
N GLY A 46 0.94 4.28 8.86
CA GLY A 46 1.68 3.15 9.41
C GLY A 46 2.29 2.25 8.33
N ARG A 47 3.31 1.47 8.71
CA ARG A 47 3.99 0.53 7.80
C ARG A 47 3.09 -0.65 7.35
N ASP A 48 2.08 -1.00 8.16
CA ASP A 48 1.24 -2.20 7.97
C ASP A 48 -0.22 -1.86 7.67
N VAL A 49 -0.45 -0.73 7.00
CA VAL A 49 -1.80 -0.29 6.63
C VAL A 49 -2.07 -0.69 5.18
N TYR A 50 -3.14 -1.44 4.97
CA TYR A 50 -3.59 -1.83 3.64
C TYR A 50 -4.49 -0.76 3.01
N ALA A 51 -4.59 -0.76 1.68
CA ALA A 51 -5.44 0.19 0.96
C ALA A 51 -6.92 0.12 1.39
N THR A 52 -7.42 -1.06 1.76
CA THR A 52 -8.77 -1.25 2.32
C THR A 52 -8.98 -0.49 3.63
N GLN A 53 -8.02 -0.54 4.54
CA GLN A 53 -8.12 0.12 5.84
C GLN A 53 -8.14 1.64 5.70
N VAL A 54 -7.30 2.18 4.79
CA VAL A 54 -7.33 3.62 4.47
C VAL A 54 -8.64 4.03 3.84
N ARG A 55 -9.22 3.18 2.97
CA ARG A 55 -10.52 3.47 2.38
C ARG A 55 -11.64 3.54 3.43
N LEU A 56 -11.67 2.60 4.37
CA LEU A 56 -12.62 2.64 5.49
C LEU A 56 -12.47 3.92 6.34
N LEU A 57 -11.24 4.35 6.60
CA LEU A 57 -10.98 5.62 7.29
C LEU A 57 -11.49 6.82 6.50
N PHE A 58 -11.29 6.84 5.19
CA PHE A 58 -11.75 7.91 4.31
C PHE A 58 -13.27 7.99 4.20
N ASP A 59 -13.93 6.84 4.13
CA ASP A 59 -15.39 6.75 4.10
C ASP A 59 -15.98 7.26 5.43
N ALA A 60 -15.44 6.81 6.57
CA ALA A 60 -15.84 7.30 7.89
C ALA A 60 -15.56 8.81 8.09
N CYS A 61 -14.44 9.31 7.57
CA CYS A 61 -14.14 10.74 7.58
C CYS A 61 -15.12 11.54 6.73
N SER A 62 -15.53 11.01 5.57
CA SER A 62 -16.48 11.67 4.68
C SER A 62 -17.89 11.68 5.28
N GLU A 63 -18.27 10.65 6.03
CA GLU A 63 -19.52 10.62 6.80
C GLU A 63 -19.52 11.66 7.93
N LYS A 64 -18.43 11.75 8.70
CA LYS A 64 -18.32 12.70 9.82
C LYS A 64 -18.14 14.14 9.35
N TYR A 65 -17.46 14.33 8.21
CA TYR A 65 -17.15 15.64 7.63
C TYR A 65 -17.47 15.65 6.12
N PRO A 66 -18.74 15.93 5.73
CA PRO A 66 -19.17 15.89 4.33
C PRO A 66 -18.35 16.77 3.39
N ILE A 67 -17.78 17.87 3.90
CA ILE A 67 -16.90 18.77 3.14
C ILE A 67 -15.62 18.08 2.63
N MET A 68 -15.21 16.96 3.24
CA MET A 68 -14.03 16.21 2.83
C MET A 68 -14.33 15.16 1.74
N ALA A 69 -15.60 14.85 1.48
CA ALA A 69 -16.01 13.82 0.52
C ALA A 69 -15.49 14.12 -0.90
N ASP A 70 -15.47 15.39 -1.29
CA ASP A 70 -14.97 15.86 -2.59
C ASP A 70 -13.46 15.59 -2.79
N TYR A 71 -12.73 15.33 -1.70
CA TYR A 71 -11.29 15.04 -1.73
C TYR A 71 -10.97 13.57 -1.47
N LEU A 72 -11.78 12.90 -0.66
CA LEU A 72 -11.49 11.53 -0.18
C LEU A 72 -12.21 10.44 -0.97
N SER A 73 -13.21 10.79 -1.80
CA SER A 73 -13.96 9.83 -2.61
C SER A 73 -13.04 9.01 -3.55
N PRO A 74 -13.38 7.75 -3.88
CA PRO A 74 -12.63 6.93 -4.83
C PRO A 74 -12.58 7.50 -6.26
N SER A 75 -13.48 8.43 -6.59
CA SER A 75 -13.64 8.98 -7.94
C SER A 75 -13.20 10.44 -8.03
N THR A 76 -12.38 10.92 -7.09
CA THR A 76 -11.89 12.30 -7.11
C THR A 76 -10.83 12.48 -8.20
N ALA A 77 -10.70 13.70 -8.70
CA ALA A 77 -9.73 14.05 -9.75
C ALA A 77 -8.26 13.84 -9.33
N ILE A 78 -8.01 13.70 -8.02
CA ILE A 78 -6.69 13.44 -7.44
C ILE A 78 -6.27 11.98 -7.71
N VAL A 79 -7.23 11.06 -7.82
CA VAL A 79 -6.96 9.65 -8.07
C VAL A 79 -6.58 9.44 -9.53
N HIS A 80 -5.30 9.17 -9.78
CA HIS A 80 -4.77 8.99 -11.13
C HIS A 80 -5.26 7.69 -11.80
N THR A 81 -5.40 6.60 -11.04
CA THR A 81 -5.74 5.29 -11.58
C THR A 81 -6.86 4.62 -10.76
N PRO A 82 -8.11 5.11 -10.89
CA PRO A 82 -9.21 4.67 -10.02
C PRO A 82 -9.56 3.19 -10.18
N ALA A 83 -9.47 2.65 -11.40
CA ALA A 83 -9.73 1.23 -11.66
C ALA A 83 -8.70 0.31 -10.97
N PHE A 84 -7.42 0.74 -10.91
CA PHE A 84 -6.37 -0.02 -10.25
C PHE A 84 -6.53 0.02 -8.74
N GLU A 85 -6.76 1.20 -8.15
CA GLU A 85 -7.00 1.33 -6.71
C GLU A 85 -8.23 0.54 -6.25
N SER A 86 -9.32 0.59 -7.02
CA SER A 86 -10.53 -0.21 -6.75
C SER A 86 -10.24 -1.72 -6.83
N ALA A 87 -9.43 -2.15 -7.81
CA ALA A 87 -9.01 -3.54 -7.93
C ALA A 87 -8.21 -4.00 -6.70
N LEU A 88 -7.28 -3.19 -6.19
CA LEU A 88 -6.51 -3.50 -4.98
C LEU A 88 -7.41 -3.65 -3.76
N VAL A 89 -8.33 -2.70 -3.54
CA VAL A 89 -9.28 -2.73 -2.42
C VAL A 89 -10.16 -3.97 -2.49
N LYS A 90 -10.65 -4.33 -3.68
CA LYS A 90 -11.46 -5.54 -3.88
C LYS A 90 -10.66 -6.82 -3.69
N LEU A 91 -9.43 -6.88 -4.19
CA LEU A 91 -8.55 -8.04 -4.03
C LEU A 91 -8.24 -8.29 -2.55
N GLN A 92 -7.90 -7.24 -1.81
CA GLN A 92 -7.66 -7.29 -0.36
C GLN A 92 -8.91 -7.73 0.44
N ASN A 93 -10.11 -7.39 -0.04
CA ASN A 93 -11.38 -7.82 0.57
C ASN A 93 -11.94 -9.14 0.01
N ASN A 94 -11.22 -9.84 -0.87
CA ASN A 94 -11.69 -11.05 -1.56
C ASN A 94 -13.03 -10.87 -2.33
N LEU A 95 -13.24 -9.69 -2.91
CA LEU A 95 -14.42 -9.35 -3.71
C LEU A 95 -14.19 -9.61 -5.20
N PRO A 96 -15.26 -9.89 -5.97
CA PRO A 96 -15.14 -10.12 -7.41
C PRO A 96 -14.74 -8.83 -8.15
N LEU A 97 -13.77 -8.98 -9.06
CA LEU A 97 -13.27 -7.90 -9.90
C LEU A 97 -14.12 -7.73 -11.16
N GLY A 98 -14.43 -6.49 -11.51
CA GLY A 98 -15.06 -6.12 -12.78
C GLY A 98 -14.08 -6.19 -13.96
N SER A 99 -14.60 -6.06 -15.19
CA SER A 99 -13.77 -6.17 -16.41
C SER A 99 -12.70 -5.09 -16.52
N ASP A 100 -12.99 -3.85 -16.13
CA ASP A 100 -12.02 -2.75 -16.19
C ASP A 100 -10.94 -2.88 -15.10
N GLU A 101 -11.31 -3.41 -13.94
CA GLU A 101 -10.38 -3.71 -12.84
C GLU A 101 -9.43 -4.84 -13.22
N GLN A 102 -9.96 -5.92 -13.81
CA GLN A 102 -9.14 -7.02 -14.32
C GLN A 102 -8.14 -6.54 -15.38
N ARG A 103 -8.57 -5.64 -16.29
CA ARG A 103 -7.69 -5.05 -17.30
C ARG A 103 -6.59 -4.19 -16.65
N ALA A 104 -6.90 -3.49 -15.56
CA ALA A 104 -5.93 -2.65 -14.85
C ALA A 104 -4.84 -3.46 -14.14
N ILE A 105 -5.11 -4.72 -13.76
CA ILE A 105 -4.16 -5.60 -13.06
C ILE A 105 -3.66 -6.78 -13.92
N ASP A 106 -3.91 -6.76 -15.23
CA ASP A 106 -3.57 -7.85 -16.15
C ASP A 106 -2.07 -8.19 -16.14
N GLY A 107 -1.21 -7.17 -15.96
CA GLY A 107 0.25 -7.33 -15.86
C GLY A 107 0.74 -8.06 -14.60
N PHE A 108 -0.14 -8.29 -13.61
CA PHE A 108 0.18 -8.98 -12.35
C PHE A 108 -0.37 -10.42 -12.32
N ILE A 109 -0.85 -10.93 -13.44
CA ILE A 109 -1.27 -12.32 -13.55
C ILE A 109 -0.03 -13.20 -13.51
N LEU A 110 0.05 -14.07 -12.51
CA LEU A 110 1.11 -15.06 -12.48
C LEU A 110 0.92 -16.04 -13.64
N PRO A 111 1.99 -16.40 -14.37
CA PRO A 111 1.93 -17.49 -15.31
C PRO A 111 1.39 -18.70 -14.57
N THR A 112 0.21 -19.18 -14.98
CA THR A 112 -0.29 -20.45 -14.47
C THR A 112 0.76 -21.47 -14.89
N ILE A 113 1.53 -21.97 -13.92
CA ILE A 113 2.34 -23.16 -14.13
C ILE A 113 1.32 -24.24 -14.43
N ALA A 114 1.05 -24.47 -15.71
CA ALA A 114 0.36 -25.66 -16.13
C ALA A 114 1.16 -26.81 -15.50
N PRO A 115 0.53 -27.74 -14.75
CA PRO A 115 1.26 -28.91 -14.30
C PRO A 115 1.90 -29.52 -15.54
N THR A 116 3.23 -29.62 -15.53
CA THR A 116 4.02 -30.27 -16.57
C THR A 116 3.30 -31.57 -16.89
N THR A 117 2.63 -31.60 -18.03
CA THR A 117 1.99 -32.81 -18.51
C THR A 117 3.14 -33.65 -19.01
N GLU A 118 3.64 -34.53 -18.15
CA GLU A 118 4.48 -35.64 -18.57
C GLU A 118 3.82 -36.32 -19.78
N ALA A 119 4.65 -36.63 -20.77
CA ALA A 119 4.25 -37.08 -22.09
C ALA A 119 3.19 -38.21 -22.05
N PRO A 120 2.24 -38.24 -23.01
CA PRO A 120 1.13 -39.17 -22.98
C PRO A 120 1.63 -40.60 -23.21
N THR A 121 1.71 -41.38 -22.14
CA THR A 121 1.63 -42.84 -22.28
C THR A 121 0.22 -43.18 -22.75
N LYS A 122 0.13 -43.96 -23.84
CA LYS A 122 -1.12 -44.35 -24.50
C LYS A 122 -2.13 -44.86 -23.46
N THR A 123 -3.10 -44.03 -23.12
CA THR A 123 -4.17 -44.38 -22.20
C THR A 123 -5.40 -44.80 -22.99
N ASP A 124 -5.92 -45.97 -22.63
CA ASP A 124 -7.13 -46.56 -23.19
C ASP A 124 -8.32 -45.59 -23.09
N VAL A 125 -9.13 -45.55 -24.16
CA VAL A 125 -10.24 -44.59 -24.33
C VAL A 125 -11.18 -44.63 -23.13
N GLY A 126 -11.42 -45.83 -22.57
CA GLY A 126 -12.25 -46.03 -21.38
C GLY A 126 -11.74 -45.29 -20.14
N THR A 127 -10.42 -45.25 -19.94
CA THR A 127 -9.81 -44.52 -18.80
C THR A 127 -9.85 -42.99 -18.96
N SER A 128 -9.83 -42.48 -20.19
CA SER A 128 -9.95 -41.04 -20.46
C SER A 128 -11.37 -40.52 -20.18
N VAL A 129 -12.40 -41.29 -20.56
CA VAL A 129 -13.81 -40.94 -20.38
C VAL A 129 -14.19 -40.96 -18.89
N LEU A 130 -13.71 -41.94 -18.13
CA LEU A 130 -13.95 -42.01 -16.68
C LEU A 130 -13.25 -40.89 -15.90
N ARG A 131 -12.07 -40.44 -16.35
CA ARG A 131 -11.38 -39.27 -15.76
C ARG A 131 -12.11 -37.96 -16.06
N GLN A 132 -12.73 -37.83 -17.24
CA GLN A 132 -13.56 -36.67 -17.59
C GLN A 132 -14.91 -36.68 -16.85
N ALA A 133 -15.52 -37.85 -16.63
CA ALA A 133 -16.78 -37.99 -15.91
C ALA A 133 -16.66 -37.76 -14.40
N LYS A 134 -15.49 -38.07 -13.80
CA LYS A 134 -15.22 -37.84 -12.37
C LYS A 134 -14.75 -36.43 -12.02
N LYS A 135 -14.38 -35.59 -13.00
CA LYS A 135 -14.18 -34.16 -12.74
C LYS A 135 -15.57 -33.53 -12.68
N PRO A 136 -16.04 -33.07 -11.51
CA PRO A 136 -17.22 -32.23 -11.49
C PRO A 136 -16.96 -31.07 -12.47
N ARG A 137 -17.97 -30.69 -13.25
CA ARG A 137 -18.00 -29.39 -13.94
C ARG A 137 -18.10 -28.25 -12.91
N LEU A 138 -17.28 -28.29 -11.86
CA LEU A 138 -16.98 -27.15 -11.03
C LEU A 138 -16.18 -26.23 -11.93
N THR A 139 -16.94 -25.38 -12.61
CA THR A 139 -16.55 -24.04 -13.02
C THR A 139 -15.08 -23.93 -13.42
N ARG A 140 -14.90 -23.84 -14.73
CA ARG A 140 -13.87 -23.03 -15.38
C ARG A 140 -13.92 -21.57 -14.87
N ARG A 141 -13.70 -21.37 -13.57
CA ARG A 141 -13.07 -20.20 -13.00
C ARG A 141 -11.67 -20.71 -12.70
N CYS A 142 -10.78 -20.57 -13.68
CA CYS A 142 -9.40 -20.31 -13.28
C CYS A 142 -9.52 -19.11 -12.33
N ALA A 143 -9.41 -19.34 -11.02
CA ALA A 143 -9.15 -18.25 -10.11
C ALA A 143 -7.77 -17.76 -10.56
N THR A 144 -7.76 -16.74 -11.42
CA THR A 144 -6.54 -16.14 -11.94
C THR A 144 -5.69 -15.82 -10.73
N ALA A 145 -4.55 -16.49 -10.60
CA ALA A 145 -3.66 -16.26 -9.49
C ALA A 145 -2.95 -14.93 -9.77
N TYR A 146 -3.31 -13.91 -9.00
CA TYR A 146 -2.63 -12.63 -9.03
C TYR A 146 -1.40 -12.67 -8.13
N ASP A 147 -0.41 -11.84 -8.47
CA ASP A 147 0.77 -11.66 -7.65
C ASP A 147 0.37 -11.28 -6.20
N PRO A 148 0.86 -12.00 -5.17
CA PRO A 148 0.63 -11.67 -3.76
C PRO A 148 0.98 -10.22 -3.40
N LEU A 149 1.88 -9.58 -4.14
CA LEU A 149 2.24 -8.17 -3.96
C LEU A 149 1.02 -7.23 -4.06
N LEU A 150 0.01 -7.56 -4.86
CA LEU A 150 -1.22 -6.76 -4.96
C LEU A 150 -2.04 -6.81 -3.66
N VAL A 151 -2.00 -7.93 -2.94
CA VAL A 151 -2.66 -8.05 -1.64
C VAL A 151 -1.90 -7.24 -0.58
N CYS A 152 -0.57 -7.23 -0.67
CA CYS A 152 0.30 -6.51 0.26
C CYS A 152 0.52 -5.03 -0.09
N ALA A 153 -0.12 -4.51 -1.15
CA ALA A 153 0.09 -3.15 -1.60
C ALA A 153 -0.33 -2.14 -0.52
N THR A 154 0.63 -1.31 -0.11
CA THR A 154 0.40 -0.21 0.83
C THR A 154 -0.08 1.04 0.08
N PRO A 155 -0.98 1.85 0.66
CA PRO A 155 -1.55 3.02 -0.01
C PRO A 155 -0.58 4.21 -0.12
N ILE A 156 0.59 4.15 0.54
CA ILE A 156 1.55 5.26 0.59
C ILE A 156 2.96 4.77 0.23
N SER A 157 3.70 5.60 -0.51
CA SER A 157 5.10 5.38 -0.93
C SER A 157 6.13 5.61 0.18
N ASN A 158 5.72 5.97 1.40
CA ASN A 158 6.61 6.38 2.49
C ASN A 158 7.71 5.35 2.81
N THR A 159 7.40 4.05 2.73
CA THR A 159 8.39 2.99 2.96
C THR A 159 9.50 3.04 1.90
N CYS A 160 9.14 3.18 0.63
CA CYS A 160 10.09 3.34 -0.46
C CYS A 160 10.88 4.64 -0.35
N GLU A 161 10.22 5.77 -0.07
CA GLU A 161 10.88 7.08 0.07
C GLU A 161 11.90 7.10 1.20
N ARG A 162 11.58 6.48 2.35
CA ARG A 162 12.51 6.31 3.46
C ARG A 162 13.71 5.46 3.03
N GLN A 163 13.47 4.36 2.33
CA GLN A 163 14.56 3.52 1.81
C GLN A 163 15.46 4.31 0.85
N PHE A 164 14.91 5.07 -0.09
CA PHE A 164 15.71 5.90 -1.00
C PHE A 164 16.46 7.02 -0.27
N SER A 165 15.88 7.58 0.80
CA SER A 165 16.57 8.54 1.66
C SER A 165 17.78 7.91 2.36
N GLU A 166 17.65 6.67 2.83
CA GLU A 166 18.76 5.90 3.38
C GLU A 166 19.82 5.57 2.32
N CYS A 167 19.40 5.20 1.11
CA CYS A 167 20.29 4.99 -0.03
C CYS A 167 21.15 6.24 -0.27
N LYS A 168 20.51 7.43 -0.26
CA LYS A 168 21.20 8.71 -0.42
C LYS A 168 22.23 8.98 0.68
N LEU A 169 21.95 8.61 1.93
CA LEU A 169 22.91 8.77 3.03
C LEU A 169 24.14 7.88 2.87
N VAL A 170 24.01 6.72 2.23
CA VAL A 170 25.11 5.78 2.01
C VAL A 170 25.88 6.09 0.72
N LEU A 171 25.21 6.61 -0.31
CA LEU A 171 25.82 7.11 -1.55
C LEU A 171 26.55 8.44 -1.29
N THR A 172 27.69 8.34 -0.62
CA THR A 172 28.63 9.44 -0.41
C THR A 172 29.69 9.45 -1.52
N SER A 173 30.40 10.57 -1.70
CA SER A 173 31.47 10.68 -2.71
C SER A 173 32.53 9.58 -2.59
N LEU A 174 32.84 9.15 -1.36
CA LEU A 174 33.78 8.06 -1.08
C LEU A 174 33.27 6.67 -1.51
N ARG A 175 31.95 6.50 -1.62
CA ARG A 175 31.29 5.26 -2.04
C ARG A 175 30.74 5.33 -3.46
N SER A 176 30.98 6.43 -4.17
CA SER A 176 30.56 6.59 -5.58
C SER A 176 31.23 5.60 -6.54
N SER A 177 32.37 5.01 -6.13
CA SER A 177 33.07 3.98 -6.88
C SER A 177 32.56 2.56 -6.62
N THR A 178 31.55 2.35 -5.76
CA THR A 178 30.99 1.01 -5.59
C THR A 178 30.14 0.65 -6.80
N LEU A 179 30.31 -0.56 -7.30
CA LEU A 179 29.46 -1.09 -8.37
C LEU A 179 27.98 -1.05 -7.93
N PRO A 180 27.04 -0.64 -8.81
CA PRO A 180 25.62 -0.57 -8.49
C PRO A 180 25.07 -1.87 -7.87
N ALA A 181 25.45 -3.03 -8.40
CA ALA A 181 25.03 -4.33 -7.88
C ALA A 181 25.45 -4.57 -6.42
N ASN A 182 26.66 -4.14 -6.03
CA ASN A 182 27.15 -4.29 -4.65
C ASN A 182 26.42 -3.34 -3.70
N PHE A 183 26.11 -2.13 -4.18
CA PHE A 183 25.32 -1.16 -3.45
C PHE A 183 23.89 -1.66 -3.22
N GLU A 184 23.23 -2.15 -4.27
CA GLU A 184 21.89 -2.74 -4.21
C GLU A 184 21.85 -3.92 -3.25
N THR A 185 22.82 -4.83 -3.32
CA THR A 185 22.93 -5.96 -2.40
C THR A 185 23.07 -5.49 -0.95
N SER A 186 23.90 -4.48 -0.69
CA SER A 186 24.08 -3.93 0.66
C SER A 186 22.80 -3.29 1.20
N MET A 187 22.08 -2.55 0.35
CA MET A 187 20.80 -1.94 0.72
C MET A 187 19.70 -2.98 0.94
N PHE A 188 19.66 -4.00 0.09
CA PHE A 188 18.74 -5.12 0.23
C PHE A 188 18.96 -5.86 1.55
N LEU A 189 20.21 -6.23 1.86
CA LEU A 189 20.53 -6.90 3.13
C LEU A 189 20.21 -6.03 4.33
N ARG A 190 20.47 -4.71 4.25
CA ARG A 190 20.13 -3.77 5.32
C ARG A 190 18.62 -3.66 5.55
N ALA A 191 17.83 -3.56 4.48
CA ALA A 191 16.38 -3.45 4.57
C ALA A 191 15.74 -4.71 5.18
N ASN A 192 16.32 -5.88 4.90
CA ASN A 192 15.84 -7.18 5.40
C ASN A 192 16.52 -7.63 6.71
N GLY A 193 17.51 -6.89 7.22
CA GLY A 193 18.28 -7.32 8.41
C GLY A 193 17.52 -7.29 9.73
N ASN A 194 16.31 -6.72 9.76
CA ASN A 194 15.42 -6.63 10.93
C ASN A 194 14.12 -7.43 10.76
N MET A 195 14.00 -8.24 9.70
CA MET A 195 12.96 -9.26 9.57
C MET A 195 13.34 -10.51 10.37
#